data_AF-A0AAV3Y2C1-F1
#
_entry.id   AF-A0AAV3Y2C1-F1
#
_cell.length_a   1.000
_cell.length_b   1.000
_cell.length_c   1.000
_cell.angle_alpha   90.00
_cell.angle_beta   90.00
_cell.angle_gamma   90.00
#
_symmetry.space_group_name_H-M   'P 1'
#
loop_
_entity.id
_entity.type
_entity.pdbx_description
1 polymer ?
#
loop_
_entity_poly.entity_id
_entity_poly.type
_entity_poly.pdbx_seq_one_letter_code
_entity_poly.pdbx_strand_id
1 'polypeptide(L)'
;MATNNSIDGGVEKFIHHQILSDELYPYLKSLFCILSLMFSVPAVCFNAINILIFCTIGVTDSITVCFLYLAVFDFCTMVCLSVGAFFTLFSLGVPGSHNLGTYTFVTAVAHSTFSDMALATTTYIALQRGLCVAWPFLTRHAFTRNRTLAVLIAITVILLGSGLPRAVTFRFKYIPDPNNNGSQIAVVHFFESFSTSVSFYLIFVKLFMGFTQYVVMSVCAVVIYIGMRSSIRLKSASSSAGSNSYNARSYHGRAERCVKPIGQKNTENDVTDIKTETKKDTGKKPSRKELLVIKQALTVVLLQVICTTPAIIIYIFNMIEPRFRMNTEYHNLYVVIYGAADWSYTVNAFFNFFIYLNFNSKFKTCFNSLFACGKHMGLEKMTVTSRD
;
A
#
# COMPACT_ATOMS: atom_id res chain seq x y z
N MET A 1 49.01 -42.82 39.93
CA MET A 1 48.76 -42.11 41.19
C MET A 1 48.35 -40.69 40.85
N ALA A 2 47.15 -40.33 41.28
CA ALA A 2 46.60 -38.98 41.20
C ALA A 2 47.41 -37.99 42.06
N THR A 3 47.36 -36.70 41.72
CA THR A 3 46.61 -35.71 42.50
C THR A 3 46.44 -34.38 41.76
N ASN A 4 45.20 -33.89 41.82
CA ASN A 4 44.72 -32.54 41.46
C ASN A 4 45.35 -31.45 42.34
N ASN A 5 45.45 -30.23 41.80
CA ASN A 5 44.78 -29.03 42.32
C ASN A 5 45.02 -27.79 41.42
N SER A 6 44.08 -27.56 40.49
CA SER A 6 43.10 -26.45 40.52
C SER A 6 43.54 -24.97 40.62
N ILE A 7 43.03 -24.17 39.67
CA ILE A 7 42.50 -22.79 39.80
C ILE A 7 43.59 -21.69 39.95
N ASP A 8 43.68 -20.60 39.20
CA ASP A 8 42.67 -19.73 38.57
C ASP A 8 43.39 -18.94 37.47
N GLY A 9 42.86 -18.87 36.24
CA GLY A 9 43.52 -18.07 35.21
C GLY A 9 42.94 -18.21 33.81
N GLY A 10 42.08 -17.26 33.43
CA GLY A 10 41.92 -16.88 32.02
C GLY A 10 40.82 -17.57 31.23
N VAL A 11 39.67 -17.86 31.85
CA VAL A 11 38.41 -17.99 31.10
C VAL A 11 37.39 -17.06 31.73
N GLU A 12 37.60 -15.76 31.52
CA GLU A 12 36.46 -14.83 31.47
C GLU A 12 35.51 -15.38 30.39
N LYS A 13 34.50 -16.12 30.84
CA LYS A 13 33.21 -16.18 30.17
C LYS A 13 32.73 -14.74 30.07
N PHE A 14 33.10 -14.03 29.00
CA PHE A 14 32.28 -12.96 28.47
C PHE A 14 30.96 -13.62 28.05
N ILE A 15 30.04 -13.72 29.03
CA ILE A 15 28.64 -13.97 28.77
C ILE A 15 28.21 -12.79 27.91
N HIS A 16 28.18 -12.96 26.59
CA HIS A 16 27.45 -12.05 25.72
C HIS A 16 26.01 -12.05 26.24
N HIS A 17 25.66 -11.04 27.03
CA HIS A 17 24.30 -10.81 27.48
C HIS A 17 23.50 -10.46 26.22
N GLN A 18 22.96 -11.49 25.57
CA GLN A 18 21.95 -11.28 24.55
C GLN A 18 20.80 -10.51 25.22
N ILE A 19 20.43 -9.38 24.62
CA ILE A 19 19.35 -8.52 25.12
C ILE A 19 18.02 -9.32 25.21
N LEU A 20 17.84 -10.28 24.30
CA LEU A 20 16.73 -11.21 24.31
C LEU A 20 17.25 -12.62 24.59
N SER A 21 16.82 -13.23 25.71
CA SER A 21 17.26 -14.56 26.10
C SER A 21 16.83 -15.64 25.10
N ASP A 22 17.67 -16.66 24.95
CA ASP A 22 17.38 -17.82 24.09
C ASP A 22 16.11 -18.58 24.53
N GLU A 23 15.74 -18.49 25.82
CA GLU A 23 14.50 -19.07 26.33
C GLU A 23 13.25 -18.28 25.93
N LEU A 24 13.30 -16.94 25.90
CA LEU A 24 12.15 -16.10 25.57
C LEU A 24 11.92 -15.99 24.06
N TYR A 25 12.99 -16.03 23.28
CA TYR A 25 12.96 -15.94 21.83
C TYR A 25 11.94 -16.86 21.13
N PRO A 26 11.88 -18.18 21.37
CA PRO A 26 10.95 -19.07 20.68
C PRO A 26 9.47 -18.75 20.99
N TYR A 27 9.16 -18.30 22.21
CA TYR A 27 7.80 -17.90 22.59
C TYR A 27 7.36 -16.64 21.85
N LEU A 28 8.22 -15.60 21.82
CA LEU A 28 7.93 -14.38 21.08
C LEU A 28 7.79 -14.66 19.58
N LYS A 29 8.72 -15.44 19.01
CA LYS A 29 8.66 -15.82 17.60
C LYS A 29 7.37 -16.55 17.26
N SER A 30 6.96 -17.52 18.09
CA SER A 30 5.70 -18.25 17.91
C SER A 30 4.49 -17.34 18.00
N LEU A 31 4.47 -16.42 18.98
CA LEU A 31 3.41 -15.42 19.11
C LEU A 31 3.29 -14.56 17.84
N PHE A 32 4.41 -14.02 17.33
CA PHE A 32 4.40 -13.24 16.10
C PHE A 32 3.93 -14.05 14.89
N CYS A 33 4.30 -15.32 14.76
CA CYS A 33 3.83 -16.18 13.68
C CYS A 33 2.32 -16.45 13.77
N ILE A 34 1.78 -16.73 14.96
CA ILE A 34 0.34 -16.95 15.18
C ILE A 34 -0.43 -15.69 14.79
N LEU A 35 -0.01 -14.54 15.32
CA LEU A 35 -0.63 -13.26 15.01
C LEU A 35 -0.52 -12.98 13.49
N SER A 36 0.61 -13.28 12.85
CA SER A 36 0.80 -13.08 11.41
C SER A 36 -0.17 -13.93 10.60
N LEU A 37 -0.42 -15.18 11.01
CA LEU A 37 -1.41 -16.05 10.37
C LEU A 37 -2.84 -15.51 10.50
N MET A 38 -3.19 -14.98 11.68
CA MET A 38 -4.53 -14.42 11.92
C MET A 38 -4.89 -13.29 10.96
N PHE A 39 -3.91 -12.50 10.51
CA PHE A 39 -4.14 -11.41 9.56
C PHE A 39 -3.81 -11.80 8.11
N SER A 40 -2.72 -12.52 7.87
CA SER A 40 -2.29 -12.85 6.51
C SER A 40 -3.27 -13.79 5.80
N VAL A 41 -3.83 -14.80 6.48
CA VAL A 41 -4.76 -15.75 5.85
C VAL A 41 -6.04 -15.06 5.35
N PRO A 42 -6.75 -14.26 6.17
CA PRO A 42 -7.87 -13.47 5.64
C PRO A 42 -7.44 -12.45 4.58
N ALA A 43 -6.25 -11.85 4.70
CA ALA A 43 -5.75 -10.91 3.69
C ALA A 43 -5.50 -11.58 2.33
N VAL A 44 -5.11 -12.86 2.29
CA VAL A 44 -5.07 -13.66 1.05
C VAL A 44 -6.47 -13.70 0.41
N CYS A 45 -7.50 -14.06 1.18
CA CYS A 45 -8.88 -14.12 0.70
C CYS A 45 -9.38 -12.76 0.20
N PHE A 46 -9.15 -11.70 0.99
CA PHE A 46 -9.56 -10.34 0.64
C PHE A 46 -8.88 -9.83 -0.62
N ASN A 47 -7.58 -10.11 -0.81
CA ASN A 47 -6.87 -9.70 -2.02
C ASN A 47 -7.22 -10.56 -3.24
N ALA A 48 -7.54 -11.84 -3.06
CA ALA A 48 -8.13 -12.65 -4.13
C ALA A 48 -9.48 -12.08 -4.61
N ILE A 49 -10.34 -11.66 -3.68
CA ILE A 49 -11.61 -10.98 -4.01
C ILE A 49 -11.34 -9.62 -4.70
N ASN A 50 -10.35 -8.85 -4.23
CA ASN A 50 -9.95 -7.60 -4.88
C ASN A 50 -9.57 -7.84 -6.35
N ILE A 51 -8.71 -8.83 -6.61
CA ILE A 51 -8.29 -9.21 -7.97
C ILE A 51 -9.51 -9.56 -8.83
N LEU A 52 -10.38 -10.46 -8.34
CA LEU A 52 -11.60 -10.88 -9.06
C LEU A 52 -12.47 -9.68 -9.44
N ILE A 53 -12.72 -8.76 -8.50
CA ILE A 53 -13.56 -7.59 -8.71
C ILE A 53 -12.91 -6.61 -9.70
N PHE A 54 -11.62 -6.30 -9.55
CA PHE A 54 -10.96 -5.38 -10.46
C PHE A 54 -10.83 -5.94 -11.89
N CYS A 55 -10.65 -7.26 -12.03
CA CYS A 55 -10.75 -7.93 -13.33
C CYS A 55 -12.17 -7.82 -13.90
N THR A 56 -13.21 -7.99 -13.07
CA THR A 56 -14.62 -7.90 -13.49
C THR A 56 -15.04 -6.49 -13.88
N ILE A 57 -14.58 -5.47 -13.16
CA ILE A 57 -14.82 -4.05 -13.49
C ILE A 57 -14.21 -3.67 -14.84
N GLY A 58 -13.13 -4.36 -15.23
CA GLY A 58 -12.34 -4.07 -16.41
C GLY A 58 -11.32 -2.95 -16.16
N VAL A 59 -10.10 -3.19 -16.63
CA VAL A 59 -8.95 -2.29 -16.46
C VAL A 59 -8.99 -1.15 -17.49
N THR A 60 -9.93 -0.23 -17.27
CA THR A 60 -10.27 0.86 -18.20
C THR A 60 -9.51 2.15 -17.91
N ASP A 61 -9.17 2.39 -16.65
CA ASP A 61 -8.50 3.62 -16.20
C ASP A 61 -7.20 3.31 -15.42
N SER A 62 -6.31 4.30 -15.36
CA SER A 62 -4.98 4.15 -14.71
C SER A 62 -5.09 3.79 -13.24
N ILE A 63 -6.12 4.25 -12.55
CA ILE A 63 -6.35 3.97 -11.13
C ILE A 63 -6.69 2.50 -10.92
N THR A 64 -7.56 1.96 -11.76
CA THR A 64 -7.97 0.56 -11.70
C THR A 64 -6.79 -0.37 -12.01
N VAL A 65 -5.89 0.02 -12.94
CA VAL A 65 -4.60 -0.68 -13.15
C VAL A 65 -3.81 -0.73 -11.85
N CYS A 66 -3.61 0.41 -11.18
CA CYS A 66 -2.83 0.46 -9.95
C CYS A 66 -3.44 -0.38 -8.82
N PHE A 67 -4.76 -0.35 -8.65
CA PHE A 67 -5.42 -1.13 -7.61
C PHE A 67 -5.40 -2.64 -7.88
N LEU A 68 -5.56 -3.06 -9.14
CA LEU A 68 -5.39 -4.47 -9.52
C LEU A 68 -3.95 -4.92 -9.26
N TYR A 69 -2.98 -4.12 -9.70
CA TYR A 69 -1.56 -4.40 -9.53
C TYR A 69 -1.22 -4.50 -8.03
N LEU A 70 -1.67 -3.55 -7.21
CA LEU A 70 -1.51 -3.59 -5.75
C LEU A 70 -2.13 -4.85 -5.14
N ALA A 71 -3.35 -5.22 -5.53
CA ALA A 71 -4.02 -6.42 -5.03
C ALA A 71 -3.27 -7.72 -5.38
N VAL A 72 -2.64 -7.79 -6.56
CA VAL A 72 -1.78 -8.94 -6.95
C VAL A 72 -0.57 -9.05 -6.03
N PHE A 73 0.15 -7.95 -5.79
CA PHE A 73 1.33 -8.00 -4.92
C PHE A 73 0.99 -8.19 -3.45
N ASP A 74 -0.12 -7.61 -2.97
CA ASP A 74 -0.62 -7.87 -1.62
C ASP A 74 -1.01 -9.35 -1.46
N PHE A 75 -1.68 -9.95 -2.45
CA PHE A 75 -1.98 -11.38 -2.46
C PHE A 75 -0.71 -12.23 -2.37
N CYS A 76 0.27 -12.00 -3.25
CA CYS A 76 1.53 -12.74 -3.26
C CYS A 76 2.30 -12.56 -1.94
N THR A 77 2.33 -11.35 -1.40
CA THR A 77 2.96 -11.03 -0.12
C THR A 77 2.31 -11.84 1.01
N MET A 78 0.98 -11.78 1.12
CA MET A 78 0.25 -12.46 2.19
C MET A 78 0.35 -13.98 2.08
N VAL A 79 0.35 -14.55 0.87
CA VAL A 79 0.61 -15.99 0.66
C VAL A 79 2.00 -16.37 1.19
N CYS A 80 3.05 -15.62 0.83
CA CYS A 80 4.41 -15.89 1.29
C CYS A 80 4.52 -15.78 2.82
N LEU A 81 3.89 -14.76 3.41
CA LEU A 81 3.85 -14.57 4.87
C LEU A 81 3.13 -15.72 5.57
N SER A 82 1.94 -16.11 5.09
CA SER A 82 1.18 -17.21 5.68
C SER A 82 1.95 -18.53 5.62
N VAL A 83 2.54 -18.86 4.47
CA VAL A 83 3.32 -20.10 4.30
C VAL A 83 4.58 -20.07 5.17
N GLY A 84 5.30 -18.94 5.22
CA GLY A 84 6.49 -18.80 6.08
C GLY A 84 6.19 -18.87 7.57
N ALA A 85 5.10 -18.25 8.02
CA ALA A 85 4.65 -18.32 9.41
C ALA A 85 4.22 -19.75 9.78
N PHE A 86 3.53 -20.45 8.87
CA PHE A 86 3.19 -21.86 9.04
C PHE A 86 4.44 -22.74 9.16
N PHE A 87 5.39 -22.63 8.21
CA PHE A 87 6.64 -23.40 8.28
C PHE A 87 7.43 -23.14 9.56
N THR A 88 7.46 -21.88 10.01
CA THR A 88 8.12 -21.51 11.27
C THR A 88 7.46 -22.17 12.48
N LEU A 89 6.14 -22.12 12.62
CA LEU A 89 5.45 -22.75 13.74
C LEU A 89 5.62 -24.27 13.76
N PHE A 90 5.50 -24.91 12.60
CA PHE A 90 5.60 -26.37 12.51
C PHE A 90 7.04 -26.88 12.69
N SER A 91 8.04 -26.07 12.30
CA SER A 91 9.45 -26.37 12.58
C SER A 91 9.80 -26.41 14.07
N LEU A 92 8.97 -25.79 14.91
CA LEU A 92 9.17 -25.71 16.37
C LEU A 92 8.48 -26.84 17.16
N GLY A 93 7.68 -27.70 16.52
CA GLY A 93 6.77 -28.60 17.26
C GLY A 93 6.53 -30.00 16.70
N VAL A 94 7.08 -30.38 15.53
CA VAL A 94 6.77 -31.69 14.91
C VAL A 94 8.03 -32.49 14.57
N PRO A 95 8.20 -33.71 15.11
CA PRO A 95 9.26 -34.64 14.68
C PRO A 95 9.18 -34.91 13.18
N GLY A 96 10.29 -34.76 12.43
CA GLY A 96 10.30 -34.93 10.97
C GLY A 96 10.10 -33.64 10.15
N SER A 97 9.86 -32.49 10.79
CA SER A 97 9.72 -31.18 10.13
C SER A 97 11.05 -30.49 9.77
N HIS A 98 12.16 -31.22 9.79
CA HIS A 98 13.54 -30.70 9.73
C HIS A 98 13.83 -29.82 8.50
N ASN A 99 13.07 -29.99 7.41
CA ASN A 99 13.21 -29.19 6.19
C ASN A 99 12.40 -27.88 6.19
N LEU A 100 11.41 -27.72 7.07
CA LEU A 100 10.49 -26.56 7.04
C LEU A 100 11.21 -25.24 7.34
N GLY A 101 12.16 -25.23 8.28
CA GLY A 101 12.96 -24.05 8.60
C GLY A 101 13.76 -23.52 7.40
N THR A 102 14.23 -24.43 6.54
CA THR A 102 14.94 -24.10 5.29
C THR A 102 14.02 -23.42 4.28
N TYR A 103 12.75 -23.82 4.19
CA TYR A 103 11.78 -23.18 3.31
C TYR A 103 11.27 -21.82 3.83
N THR A 104 11.31 -21.59 5.16
CA THR A 104 11.00 -20.27 5.74
C THR A 104 11.90 -19.16 5.17
N PHE A 105 13.17 -19.46 4.89
CA PHE A 105 14.07 -18.47 4.30
C PHE A 105 13.61 -18.05 2.89
N VAL A 106 13.21 -19.01 2.06
CA VAL A 106 12.74 -18.73 0.69
C VAL A 106 11.45 -17.93 0.70
N THR A 107 10.50 -18.31 1.56
CA THR A 107 9.25 -17.54 1.70
C THR A 107 9.50 -16.13 2.24
N ALA A 108 10.50 -15.92 3.10
CA ALA A 108 10.89 -14.58 3.57
C ALA A 108 11.52 -13.71 2.46
N VAL A 109 12.38 -14.28 1.61
CA VAL A 109 12.94 -13.58 0.45
C VAL A 109 11.84 -13.19 -0.54
N ALA A 110 10.92 -14.11 -0.81
CA ALA A 110 9.76 -13.84 -1.68
C ALA A 110 8.81 -12.79 -1.08
N HIS A 111 8.45 -12.95 0.20
CA HIS A 111 7.62 -12.01 0.96
C HIS A 111 8.18 -10.59 0.83
N SER A 112 9.44 -10.39 1.23
CA SER A 112 10.06 -9.06 1.22
C SER A 112 10.10 -8.43 -0.18
N THR A 113 10.29 -9.25 -1.22
CA THR A 113 10.30 -8.77 -2.62
C THR A 113 8.92 -8.32 -3.07
N PHE A 114 7.87 -9.10 -2.80
CA PHE A 114 6.50 -8.71 -3.15
C PHE A 114 6.00 -7.52 -2.31
N SER A 115 6.39 -7.42 -1.04
CA SER A 115 6.09 -6.26 -0.20
C SER A 115 6.69 -4.99 -0.78
N ASP A 116 7.91 -5.04 -1.31
CA ASP A 116 8.58 -3.88 -1.93
C ASP A 116 7.79 -3.40 -3.17
N MET A 117 7.26 -4.32 -3.97
CA MET A 117 6.42 -3.99 -5.13
C MET A 117 5.10 -3.33 -4.71
N ALA A 118 4.44 -3.88 -3.68
CA ALA A 118 3.20 -3.32 -3.15
C ALA A 118 3.44 -1.91 -2.58
N LEU A 119 4.55 -1.71 -1.85
CA LEU A 119 4.94 -0.40 -1.29
C LEU A 119 5.23 0.63 -2.38
N ALA A 120 6.00 0.25 -3.40
CA ALA A 120 6.30 1.13 -4.52
C ALA A 120 5.04 1.50 -5.33
N THR A 121 4.13 0.54 -5.52
CA THR A 121 2.82 0.77 -6.15
C THR A 121 1.98 1.75 -5.35
N THR A 122 1.92 1.56 -4.03
CA THR A 122 1.20 2.46 -3.12
C THR A 122 1.78 3.87 -3.18
N THR A 123 3.11 3.99 -3.26
CA THR A 123 3.80 5.28 -3.44
C THR A 123 3.44 5.95 -4.76
N TYR A 124 3.40 5.18 -5.85
CA TYR A 124 2.96 5.70 -7.14
C TYR A 124 1.50 6.16 -7.13
N ILE A 125 0.60 5.40 -6.49
CA ILE A 125 -0.80 5.82 -6.29
C ILE A 125 -0.85 7.14 -5.52
N ALA A 126 -0.12 7.26 -4.41
CA ALA A 126 -0.06 8.49 -3.62
C ALA A 126 0.42 9.69 -4.44
N LEU A 127 1.49 9.51 -5.22
CA LEU A 127 2.03 10.54 -6.10
C LEU A 127 1.02 10.94 -7.17
N GLN A 128 0.38 9.97 -7.82
CA GLN A 128 -0.68 10.21 -8.80
C GLN A 128 -1.81 11.05 -8.16
N ARG A 129 -2.23 10.72 -6.94
CA ARG A 129 -3.30 11.43 -6.23
C ARG A 129 -2.89 12.83 -5.76
N GLY A 130 -1.69 12.95 -5.20
CA GLY A 130 -1.14 14.23 -4.76
C GLY A 130 -0.97 15.20 -5.92
N LEU A 131 -0.43 14.73 -7.05
CA LEU A 131 -0.30 15.55 -8.25
C LEU A 131 -1.66 15.91 -8.87
N CYS A 132 -2.66 15.03 -8.80
CA CYS A 132 -4.03 15.38 -9.25
C CYS A 132 -4.62 16.55 -8.45
N VAL A 133 -4.21 16.69 -7.19
CA VAL A 133 -4.63 17.76 -6.30
C VAL A 133 -3.79 19.03 -6.47
N ALA A 134 -2.46 18.90 -6.51
CA ALA A 134 -1.56 20.04 -6.63
C ALA A 134 -1.54 20.65 -8.04
N TRP A 135 -1.63 19.81 -9.08
CA TRP A 135 -1.44 20.24 -10.47
C TRP A 135 -2.42 19.56 -11.45
N PRO A 136 -3.71 19.91 -11.42
CA PRO A 136 -4.75 19.24 -12.20
C PRO A 136 -4.58 19.33 -13.73
N PHE A 137 -3.91 20.37 -14.24
CA PHE A 137 -3.71 20.57 -15.68
C PHE A 137 -2.70 19.59 -16.29
N LEU A 138 -1.64 19.24 -15.57
CA LEU A 138 -0.64 18.27 -16.04
C LEU A 138 -1.15 16.83 -15.94
N THR A 139 -1.93 16.53 -14.91
CA THR A 139 -2.36 15.16 -14.59
C THR A 139 -3.40 14.57 -15.53
N ARG A 140 -4.21 15.41 -16.19
CA ARG A 140 -5.19 14.96 -17.20
C ARG A 140 -4.55 14.25 -18.39
N HIS A 141 -3.30 14.57 -18.72
CA HIS A 141 -2.58 13.96 -19.84
C HIS A 141 -1.41 13.07 -19.40
N ALA A 142 -0.89 13.25 -18.19
CA ALA A 142 0.22 12.46 -17.68
C ALA A 142 -0.19 10.99 -17.37
N PHE A 143 -1.32 10.78 -16.69
CA PHE A 143 -1.67 9.48 -16.10
C PHE A 143 -2.66 8.67 -16.95
N THR A 144 -2.25 8.31 -18.16
CA THR A 144 -3.01 7.38 -19.02
C THR A 144 -2.75 5.92 -18.62
N ARG A 145 -3.68 5.03 -18.97
CA ARG A 145 -3.61 3.59 -18.65
C ARG A 145 -2.27 2.96 -19.06
N ASN A 146 -1.87 3.13 -20.31
CA ASN A 146 -0.68 2.48 -20.86
C ASN A 146 0.60 3.05 -20.24
N ARG A 147 0.65 4.36 -19.95
CA ARG A 147 1.78 4.98 -19.26
C ARG A 147 1.90 4.48 -17.83
N THR A 148 0.79 4.40 -17.11
CA THR A 148 0.77 3.81 -15.76
C THR A 148 1.25 2.36 -15.78
N LEU A 149 0.78 1.54 -16.73
CA LEU A 149 1.24 0.16 -16.85
C LEU A 149 2.75 0.10 -17.11
N ALA A 150 3.28 0.92 -18.01
CA ALA A 150 4.71 1.00 -18.28
C ALA A 150 5.53 1.39 -17.03
N VAL A 151 5.04 2.36 -16.25
CA VAL A 151 5.68 2.77 -14.98
C VAL A 151 5.67 1.62 -13.96
N LEU A 152 4.54 0.93 -13.79
CA LEU A 152 4.45 -0.21 -12.87
C LEU A 152 5.37 -1.36 -13.28
N ILE A 153 5.44 -1.67 -14.57
CA ILE A 153 6.39 -2.67 -15.11
C ILE A 153 7.83 -2.23 -14.83
N ALA A 154 8.18 -0.96 -15.07
CA ALA A 154 9.51 -0.44 -14.79
C ALA A 154 9.88 -0.54 -13.29
N ILE A 155 8.95 -0.19 -12.40
CA ILE A 155 9.09 -0.38 -10.94
C ILE A 155 9.37 -1.85 -10.64
N THR A 156 8.61 -2.77 -11.25
CA THR A 156 8.81 -4.22 -11.08
C THR A 156 10.23 -4.64 -11.42
N VAL A 157 10.69 -4.24 -12.61
CA VAL A 157 12.00 -4.65 -13.16
C VAL A 157 13.13 -4.10 -12.29
N ILE A 158 13.06 -2.84 -11.87
CA ILE A 158 14.08 -2.21 -11.02
C ILE A 158 14.18 -2.94 -9.68
N LEU A 159 13.05 -3.19 -9.03
CA LEU A 159 13.04 -3.81 -7.70
C LEU A 159 13.39 -5.31 -7.76
N LEU A 160 12.94 -6.05 -8.78
CA LEU A 160 13.35 -7.44 -9.01
C LEU A 160 14.85 -7.52 -9.29
N GLY A 161 15.37 -6.65 -10.16
CA GLY A 161 16.81 -6.56 -10.45
C GLY A 161 17.63 -6.24 -9.20
N SER A 162 17.16 -5.33 -8.36
CA SER A 162 17.83 -4.97 -7.09
C SER A 162 17.76 -6.08 -6.04
N GLY A 163 16.71 -6.91 -6.06
CA GLY A 163 16.56 -8.07 -5.19
C GLY A 163 17.27 -9.34 -5.66
N LEU A 164 17.62 -9.41 -6.96
CA LEU A 164 18.18 -10.59 -7.61
C LEU A 164 19.47 -11.10 -6.95
N PRO A 165 20.47 -10.26 -6.59
CA PRO A 165 21.69 -10.73 -5.94
C PRO A 165 21.40 -11.53 -4.66
N ARG A 166 20.43 -11.07 -3.85
CA ARG A 166 20.02 -11.77 -2.63
C ARG A 166 19.31 -13.10 -2.92
N ALA A 167 18.58 -13.18 -4.04
CA ALA A 167 17.85 -14.38 -4.44
C ALA A 167 18.75 -15.48 -5.02
N VAL A 168 19.90 -15.13 -5.62
CA VAL A 168 20.82 -16.09 -6.27
C VAL A 168 22.04 -16.45 -5.42
N THR A 169 22.22 -15.79 -4.26
CA THR A 169 23.40 -16.00 -3.40
C THR A 169 23.24 -17.10 -2.34
N PHE A 170 22.29 -18.00 -2.53
CA PHE A 170 22.13 -19.19 -1.72
C PHE A 170 21.73 -20.40 -2.58
N ARG A 171 21.95 -21.60 -2.07
CA ARG A 171 21.48 -22.86 -2.66
C ARG A 171 21.02 -23.83 -1.59
N PHE A 172 20.17 -24.78 -1.96
CA PHE A 172 19.90 -25.91 -1.09
C PHE A 172 21.03 -26.93 -1.18
N LYS A 173 21.54 -27.35 -0.02
CA LYS A 173 22.46 -28.47 0.11
C LYS A 173 21.75 -29.55 0.91
N TYR A 174 21.73 -30.77 0.40
CA TYR A 174 21.17 -31.92 1.11
C TYR A 174 22.28 -32.57 1.93
N ILE A 175 22.09 -32.66 3.24
CA ILE A 175 23.03 -33.31 4.16
C ILE A 175 22.32 -34.48 4.88
N PRO A 176 23.01 -35.55 5.26
CA PRO A 176 22.42 -36.64 6.04
C PRO A 176 21.79 -36.10 7.34
N ASP A 177 20.60 -36.59 7.68
CA ASP A 177 19.89 -36.22 8.91
C ASP A 177 20.64 -36.81 10.12
N PRO A 178 21.13 -35.97 11.05
CA PRO A 178 21.85 -36.43 12.25
C PRO A 178 21.01 -37.33 13.16
N ASN A 179 19.69 -37.21 13.09
CA ASN A 179 18.76 -37.97 13.94
C ASN A 179 18.25 -39.25 13.25
N ASN A 180 18.41 -39.35 11.92
CA ASN A 180 17.91 -40.47 11.14
C ASN A 180 18.83 -40.74 9.94
N ASN A 181 19.74 -41.71 10.07
CA ASN A 181 20.75 -42.03 9.05
C ASN A 181 20.18 -42.41 7.66
N GLY A 182 18.86 -42.65 7.54
CA GLY A 182 18.19 -42.96 6.28
C GLY A 182 17.63 -41.75 5.52
N SER A 183 17.58 -40.54 6.09
CA SER A 183 17.02 -39.35 5.44
C SER A 183 18.04 -38.24 5.18
N GLN A 184 17.74 -37.40 4.18
CA GLN A 184 18.50 -36.17 3.91
C GLN A 184 17.67 -34.95 4.30
N ILE A 185 18.33 -33.96 4.91
CA ILE A 185 17.76 -32.65 5.20
C ILE A 185 18.31 -31.60 4.23
N ALA A 186 17.42 -30.78 3.69
CA ALA A 186 17.79 -29.61 2.91
C ALA A 186 18.21 -28.50 3.88
N VAL A 187 19.41 -27.97 3.72
CA VAL A 187 19.91 -26.80 4.44
C VAL A 187 20.23 -25.67 3.46
N VAL A 188 20.01 -24.42 3.91
CA VAL A 188 20.42 -23.25 3.13
C VAL A 188 21.93 -23.09 3.22
N HIS A 189 22.60 -23.21 2.08
CA HIS A 189 24.02 -22.93 1.95
C HIS A 189 24.21 -21.56 1.30
N PHE A 190 24.73 -20.60 2.04
CA PHE A 190 25.04 -19.26 1.56
C PHE A 190 26.37 -19.24 0.82
N PHE A 191 26.45 -18.53 -0.30
CA PHE A 191 27.72 -18.23 -0.94
C PHE A 191 28.44 -17.09 -0.20
N GLU A 192 29.75 -16.95 -0.40
CA GLU A 192 30.56 -15.88 0.21
C GLU A 192 30.00 -14.47 -0.10
N SER A 193 29.46 -14.29 -1.30
CA SER A 193 28.82 -13.05 -1.76
C SER A 193 27.44 -12.76 -1.14
N PHE A 194 26.88 -13.67 -0.34
CA PHE A 194 25.57 -13.48 0.30
C PHE A 194 25.56 -12.27 1.24
N SER A 195 26.59 -12.13 2.09
CA SER A 195 26.68 -11.02 3.04
C SER A 195 26.70 -9.66 2.34
N THR A 196 27.50 -9.55 1.27
CA THR A 196 27.56 -8.36 0.41
C THR A 196 26.22 -8.08 -0.28
N SER A 197 25.56 -9.13 -0.78
CA SER A 197 24.25 -9.01 -1.45
C SER A 197 23.14 -8.58 -0.51
N VAL A 198 23.11 -9.11 0.72
CA VAL A 198 22.18 -8.67 1.77
C VAL A 198 22.46 -7.22 2.17
N SER A 199 23.73 -6.86 2.34
CA SER A 199 24.13 -5.48 2.68
C SER A 199 23.71 -4.49 1.59
N PHE A 200 23.96 -4.83 0.31
CA PHE A 200 23.47 -4.03 -0.82
C PHE A 200 21.96 -3.86 -0.78
N TYR A 201 21.20 -4.95 -0.59
CA TYR A 201 19.74 -4.89 -0.53
C TYR A 201 19.24 -4.02 0.64
N LEU A 202 19.83 -4.18 1.84
CA LEU A 202 19.45 -3.37 3.01
C LEU A 202 19.78 -1.89 2.82
N ILE A 203 20.95 -1.56 2.30
CA ILE A 203 21.39 -0.16 2.10
C ILE A 203 20.63 0.49 0.94
N PHE A 204 20.59 -0.17 -0.21
CA PHE A 204 20.04 0.42 -1.42
C PHE A 204 18.50 0.36 -1.45
N VAL A 205 17.92 -0.83 -1.26
CA VAL A 205 16.47 -1.03 -1.38
C VAL A 205 15.76 -0.59 -0.10
N LYS A 206 16.18 -1.09 1.07
CA LYS A 206 15.45 -0.81 2.32
C LYS A 206 15.71 0.58 2.85
N LEU A 207 16.95 1.04 2.85
CA LEU A 207 17.29 2.36 3.38
C LEU A 207 17.12 3.46 2.34
N PHE A 208 17.88 3.46 1.24
CA PHE A 208 17.85 4.61 0.30
C PHE A 208 16.52 4.73 -0.46
N MET A 209 16.07 3.66 -1.13
CA MET A 209 14.80 3.65 -1.84
C MET A 209 13.62 3.75 -0.86
N GLY A 210 13.63 2.98 0.23
CA GLY A 210 12.59 3.04 1.26
C GLY A 210 12.45 4.42 1.91
N PHE A 211 13.55 5.09 2.24
CA PHE A 211 13.53 6.46 2.75
C PHE A 211 12.99 7.44 1.71
N THR A 212 13.41 7.31 0.45
CA THR A 212 12.88 8.13 -0.65
C THR A 212 11.36 7.96 -0.78
N GLN A 213 10.87 6.72 -0.76
CA GLN A 213 9.43 6.42 -0.78
C GLN A 213 8.72 7.04 0.42
N TYR A 214 9.29 6.93 1.62
CA TYR A 214 8.73 7.53 2.83
C TYR A 214 8.60 9.05 2.74
N VAL A 215 9.63 9.73 2.23
CA VAL A 215 9.60 11.19 2.01
C VAL A 215 8.53 11.56 0.98
N VAL A 216 8.48 10.86 -0.16
CA VAL A 216 7.46 11.09 -1.20
C VAL A 216 6.05 10.89 -0.64
N MET A 217 5.83 9.81 0.12
CA MET A 217 4.55 9.52 0.76
C MET A 217 4.13 10.61 1.74
N SER A 218 5.07 11.09 2.56
CA SER A 218 4.83 12.15 3.54
C SER A 218 4.45 13.47 2.86
N VAL A 219 5.18 13.85 1.81
CA VAL A 219 4.87 15.05 1.00
C VAL A 219 3.49 14.90 0.33
N CYS A 220 3.20 13.75 -0.26
CA CYS A 220 1.89 13.48 -0.87
C CYS A 220 0.76 13.54 0.16
N ALA A 221 0.96 13.03 1.37
CA ALA A 221 -0.01 13.11 2.46
C ALA A 221 -0.39 14.57 2.77
N VAL A 222 0.63 15.43 2.91
CA VAL A 222 0.46 16.86 3.18
C VAL A 222 -0.28 17.55 2.04
N VAL A 223 0.13 17.30 0.79
CA VAL A 223 -0.52 17.87 -0.40
C VAL A 223 -1.99 17.47 -0.51
N ILE A 224 -2.28 16.17 -0.37
CA ILE A 224 -3.65 15.64 -0.42
C ILE A 224 -4.48 16.23 0.72
N TYR A 225 -3.93 16.31 1.93
CA TYR A 225 -4.60 16.91 3.09
C TYR A 225 -4.96 18.38 2.86
N ILE A 226 -4.00 19.19 2.39
CA ILE A 226 -4.23 20.62 2.10
C ILE A 226 -5.32 20.79 1.05
N GLY A 227 -5.26 20.02 -0.04
CA GLY A 227 -6.27 20.08 -1.10
C GLY A 227 -7.65 19.56 -0.69
N MET A 228 -7.71 18.59 0.22
CA MET A 228 -8.97 18.16 0.82
C MET A 228 -9.58 19.29 1.67
N ARG A 229 -8.75 19.97 2.48
CA ARG A 229 -9.21 21.06 3.36
C ARG A 229 -9.71 22.27 2.56
N SER A 230 -9.00 22.65 1.48
CA SER A 230 -9.45 23.73 0.59
C SER A 230 -10.80 23.39 -0.05
N SER A 231 -10.96 22.15 -0.51
CA SER A 231 -12.21 21.65 -1.09
C SER A 231 -13.40 21.68 -0.11
N ILE A 232 -13.17 21.43 1.18
CA ILE A 232 -14.21 21.50 2.22
C ILE A 232 -14.58 22.96 2.54
N ARG A 233 -13.58 23.83 2.72
CA ARG A 233 -13.80 25.26 3.03
C ARG A 233 -14.59 25.98 1.94
N LEU A 234 -14.31 25.70 0.67
CA LEU A 234 -15.04 26.28 -0.45
C LEU A 234 -16.52 25.87 -0.46
N LYS A 235 -16.84 24.67 0.04
CA LYS A 235 -18.23 24.20 0.18
C LYS A 235 -18.95 24.93 1.31
N SER A 236 -18.34 25.06 2.49
CA SER A 236 -18.96 25.77 3.63
C SER A 236 -19.20 27.25 3.35
N ALA A 237 -18.30 27.91 2.60
CA ALA A 237 -18.46 29.31 2.17
C ALA A 237 -19.57 29.49 1.11
N SER A 238 -19.78 28.48 0.25
CA SER A 238 -20.86 28.52 -0.75
C SER A 238 -22.24 28.23 -0.14
N SER A 239 -22.32 27.34 0.85
CA SER A 239 -23.57 27.03 1.55
C SER A 239 -24.12 28.20 2.37
N SER A 240 -23.24 29.10 2.82
CA SER A 240 -23.61 30.33 3.55
C SER A 240 -23.94 31.51 2.63
N ALA A 241 -23.43 31.54 1.39
CA ALA A 241 -23.77 32.56 0.40
C ALA A 241 -25.12 32.30 -0.31
N GLY A 242 -25.58 31.05 -0.39
CA GLY A 242 -26.82 30.65 -1.07
C GLY A 242 -28.11 30.90 -0.29
N SER A 243 -28.05 31.26 1.00
CA SER A 243 -29.24 31.51 1.83
C SER A 243 -29.67 32.98 1.89
N ASN A 244 -28.85 33.94 1.43
CA ASN A 244 -29.14 35.37 1.53
C ASN A 244 -29.70 36.03 0.26
N SER A 245 -29.91 35.28 -0.83
CA SER A 245 -30.40 35.84 -2.10
C SER A 245 -31.92 35.86 -2.26
N TYR A 246 -32.71 35.47 -1.25
CA TYR A 246 -34.18 35.45 -1.34
C TYR A 246 -34.90 36.66 -0.70
N ASN A 247 -34.20 37.62 -0.08
CA ASN A 247 -34.85 38.74 0.61
C ASN A 247 -34.45 40.16 0.18
N ALA A 248 -33.71 40.34 -0.92
CA ALA A 248 -33.32 41.67 -1.40
C ALA A 248 -34.07 42.10 -2.67
N ARG A 249 -35.41 42.03 -2.65
CA ARG A 249 -36.24 42.64 -3.70
C ARG A 249 -37.62 43.06 -3.19
N SER A 250 -37.64 43.95 -2.22
CA SER A 250 -38.80 44.81 -1.96
C SER A 250 -38.34 46.08 -1.25
N TYR A 251 -39.03 47.18 -1.53
CA TYR A 251 -38.82 48.56 -1.05
C TYR A 251 -37.86 49.44 -1.87
N HIS A 252 -38.41 50.02 -2.95
CA HIS A 252 -38.62 51.48 -2.94
C HIS A 252 -39.75 51.86 -3.91
N GLY A 253 -40.84 52.39 -3.37
CA GLY A 253 -41.80 53.18 -4.14
C GLY A 253 -41.53 54.67 -3.90
N ARG A 254 -41.72 55.50 -4.94
CA ARG A 254 -42.75 56.56 -4.99
C ARG A 254 -42.44 57.58 -6.10
N ALA A 255 -43.48 57.78 -6.93
CA ALA A 255 -43.87 58.96 -7.71
C ALA A 255 -42.90 59.55 -8.75
N GLU A 256 -43.32 59.48 -10.02
CA GLU A 256 -43.73 60.71 -10.73
C GLU A 256 -44.71 60.40 -11.87
N ARG A 257 -45.54 61.40 -12.15
CA ARG A 257 -46.77 61.35 -12.96
C ARG A 257 -46.53 62.26 -14.17
N CYS A 258 -46.63 61.76 -15.41
CA CYS A 258 -46.99 62.63 -16.55
C CYS A 258 -47.52 61.85 -17.76
N VAL A 259 -48.81 62.11 -18.05
CA VAL A 259 -49.43 62.42 -19.36
C VAL A 259 -49.08 61.53 -20.58
N LYS A 260 -50.11 60.84 -21.11
CA LYS A 260 -50.19 60.34 -22.51
C LYS A 260 -50.68 61.47 -23.43
N PRO A 261 -50.35 61.46 -24.74
CA PRO A 261 -51.29 60.85 -25.71
C PRO A 261 -50.60 60.06 -26.86
N ILE A 262 -51.19 58.90 -27.23
CA ILE A 262 -51.85 58.58 -28.53
C ILE A 262 -50.87 58.34 -29.70
N GLY A 263 -50.85 57.09 -30.18
CA GLY A 263 -50.17 56.67 -31.41
C GLY A 263 -50.21 55.16 -31.59
N GLN A 264 -51.11 54.70 -32.44
CA GLN A 264 -51.48 53.32 -32.75
C GLN A 264 -50.46 52.67 -33.71
N LYS A 265 -50.02 51.42 -33.45
CA LYS A 265 -50.07 50.26 -34.39
C LYS A 265 -49.15 49.10 -33.95
N ASN A 266 -49.68 47.91 -34.23
CA ASN A 266 -49.13 46.56 -34.01
C ASN A 266 -47.88 46.27 -34.85
N THR A 267 -47.02 45.37 -34.32
CA THR A 267 -46.36 44.17 -34.93
C THR A 267 -45.03 43.96 -34.17
N GLU A 268 -44.92 42.95 -33.32
CA GLU A 268 -44.47 41.58 -33.64
C GLU A 268 -42.94 41.50 -33.82
N ASN A 269 -42.31 40.86 -32.82
CA ASN A 269 -41.09 40.04 -32.82
C ASN A 269 -39.88 40.51 -33.66
N ASP A 270 -38.77 40.83 -32.99
CA ASP A 270 -37.53 40.00 -32.99
C ASP A 270 -36.38 40.81 -32.35
N VAL A 271 -35.95 40.43 -31.15
CA VAL A 271 -34.74 40.96 -30.50
C VAL A 271 -33.78 39.79 -30.35
N THR A 272 -32.82 39.72 -31.25
CA THR A 272 -31.66 38.81 -31.17
C THR A 272 -30.59 39.44 -30.27
N ASP A 273 -30.70 39.18 -28.97
CA ASP A 273 -29.60 39.42 -28.01
C ASP A 273 -28.47 38.42 -28.27
N ILE A 274 -27.38 38.90 -28.87
CA ILE A 274 -26.11 38.20 -28.98
C ILE A 274 -25.51 38.06 -27.57
N LYS A 275 -25.74 36.91 -26.93
CA LYS A 275 -24.99 36.50 -25.74
C LYS A 275 -23.67 35.88 -26.15
N THR A 276 -22.61 36.70 -26.13
CA THR A 276 -21.23 36.24 -26.17
C THR A 276 -20.89 35.49 -24.88
N GLU A 277 -21.03 34.16 -24.88
CA GLU A 277 -20.53 33.31 -23.79
C GLU A 277 -19.00 33.28 -23.79
N THR A 278 -18.41 34.25 -23.09
CA THR A 278 -17.00 34.16 -22.70
C THR A 278 -16.92 33.20 -21.51
N LYS A 279 -16.63 31.92 -21.76
CA LYS A 279 -16.32 30.93 -20.71
C LYS A 279 -15.04 31.33 -19.97
N LYS A 280 -15.19 32.16 -18.94
CA LYS A 280 -14.17 32.35 -17.90
C LYS A 280 -14.21 31.11 -16.99
N ASP A 281 -13.22 30.24 -17.15
CA ASP A 281 -13.02 29.02 -16.35
C ASP A 281 -12.71 29.40 -14.89
N THR A 282 -13.77 29.66 -14.12
CA THR A 282 -13.70 29.92 -12.68
C THR A 282 -13.86 28.59 -11.97
N GLY A 283 -12.74 28.05 -11.49
CA GLY A 283 -12.61 27.03 -10.44
C GLY A 283 -13.80 26.08 -10.27
N LYS A 284 -13.90 25.07 -11.15
CA LYS A 284 -14.93 24.03 -11.07
C LYS A 284 -14.87 23.33 -9.69
N LYS A 285 -15.94 23.48 -8.90
CA LYS A 285 -16.09 22.90 -7.55
C LYS A 285 -15.89 21.37 -7.58
N PRO A 286 -15.17 20.78 -6.62
CA PRO A 286 -15.00 19.34 -6.61
C PRO A 286 -16.26 18.59 -6.16
N SER A 287 -16.71 17.63 -6.95
CA SER A 287 -17.93 16.83 -6.73
C SER A 287 -17.84 15.98 -5.46
N ARG A 288 -18.99 15.54 -4.89
CA ARG A 288 -19.02 14.59 -3.74
C ARG A 288 -18.22 13.32 -4.04
N LYS A 289 -18.23 12.86 -5.31
CA LYS A 289 -17.44 11.72 -5.79
C LYS A 289 -15.94 11.97 -5.70
N GLU A 290 -15.47 13.16 -6.08
CA GLU A 290 -14.05 13.52 -6.04
C GLU A 290 -13.54 13.63 -4.60
N LEU A 291 -14.38 14.13 -3.67
CA LEU A 291 -14.02 14.16 -2.25
C LEU A 291 -13.85 12.75 -1.65
N LEU A 292 -14.65 11.78 -2.09
CA LEU A 292 -14.49 10.38 -1.63
C LEU A 292 -13.17 9.79 -2.12
N VAL A 293 -12.79 10.06 -3.37
CA VAL A 293 -11.50 9.62 -3.93
C VAL A 293 -10.32 10.26 -3.17
N ILE A 294 -10.42 11.54 -2.83
CA ILE A 294 -9.40 12.24 -2.04
C ILE A 294 -9.30 11.67 -0.62
N LYS A 295 -10.44 11.43 0.04
CA LYS A 295 -10.47 10.79 1.37
C LYS A 295 -9.87 9.39 1.36
N GLN A 296 -10.23 8.59 0.37
CA GLN A 296 -9.64 7.26 0.17
C GLN A 296 -8.11 7.33 0.09
N ALA A 297 -7.62 8.19 -0.80
CA ALA A 297 -6.20 8.35 -1.02
C ALA A 297 -5.49 8.81 0.25
N LEU A 298 -6.05 9.79 0.97
CA LEU A 298 -5.49 10.27 2.22
C LEU A 298 -5.44 9.16 3.29
N THR A 299 -6.50 8.37 3.43
CA THR A 299 -6.54 7.26 4.40
C THR A 299 -5.46 6.22 4.12
N VAL A 300 -5.30 5.79 2.87
CA VAL A 300 -4.25 4.83 2.47
C VAL A 300 -2.86 5.41 2.74
N VAL A 301 -2.63 6.66 2.35
CA VAL A 301 -1.32 7.31 2.50
C VAL A 301 -0.96 7.49 3.98
N LEU A 302 -1.89 7.94 4.82
CA LEU A 302 -1.65 8.10 6.25
C LEU A 302 -1.39 6.77 6.94
N LEU A 303 -2.17 5.73 6.61
CA LEU A 303 -1.96 4.38 7.12
C LEU A 303 -0.54 3.91 6.77
N GLN A 304 -0.14 4.07 5.51
CA GLN A 304 1.19 3.67 5.06
C GLN A 304 2.31 4.45 5.77
N VAL A 305 2.20 5.78 5.93
CA VAL A 305 3.23 6.58 6.62
C VAL A 305 3.39 6.13 8.08
N ILE A 306 2.28 5.95 8.79
CA ILE A 306 2.29 5.50 10.19
C ILE A 306 2.95 4.12 10.30
N CYS A 307 2.51 3.17 9.45
CA CYS A 307 3.03 1.81 9.46
C CYS A 307 4.49 1.72 9.00
N THR A 308 4.95 2.56 8.06
CA THR A 308 6.32 2.47 7.53
C THR A 308 7.36 3.14 8.43
N THR A 309 6.95 4.07 9.29
CA THR A 309 7.87 4.83 10.16
C THR A 309 8.74 3.91 11.04
N PRO A 310 8.21 2.91 11.76
CA PRO A 310 9.03 1.97 12.53
C PRO A 310 10.06 1.21 11.67
N ALA A 311 9.69 0.79 10.47
CA ALA A 311 10.58 0.05 9.58
C ALA A 311 11.80 0.88 9.15
N ILE A 312 11.60 2.17 8.82
CA ILE A 312 12.69 3.09 8.49
C ILE A 312 13.64 3.28 9.67
N ILE A 313 13.11 3.43 10.89
CA ILE A 313 13.93 3.53 12.10
C ILE A 313 14.79 2.28 12.29
N ILE A 314 14.21 1.10 12.07
CA ILE A 314 14.92 -0.19 12.16
C ILE A 314 16.04 -0.28 11.11
N TYR A 315 15.80 0.15 9.88
CA TYR A 315 16.83 0.15 8.83
C TYR A 315 17.97 1.13 9.12
N ILE A 316 17.67 2.30 9.69
CA ILE A 316 18.69 3.25 10.16
C ILE A 316 19.50 2.63 11.31
N PHE A 317 18.83 1.98 12.27
CA PHE A 317 19.50 1.34 13.40
C PHE A 317 20.43 0.21 12.95
N ASN A 318 20.02 -0.60 11.97
CA ASN A 318 20.86 -1.65 11.37
C ASN A 318 22.15 -1.13 10.70
N MET A 319 22.16 0.14 10.27
CA MET A 319 23.37 0.80 9.77
C MET A 319 24.30 1.26 10.87
N ILE A 320 23.75 1.77 11.97
CA ILE A 320 24.51 2.34 13.07
C ILE A 320 25.11 1.25 13.96
N GLU A 321 24.40 0.14 14.14
CA GLU A 321 24.81 -0.97 15.02
C GLU A 321 25.10 -2.24 14.19
N PRO A 322 26.36 -2.50 13.79
CA PRO A 322 26.74 -3.68 13.03
C PRO A 322 26.42 -5.00 13.74
N ARG A 323 26.30 -5.00 15.07
CA ARG A 323 25.93 -6.18 15.87
C ARG A 323 24.45 -6.52 15.76
N PHE A 324 23.62 -5.61 15.26
CA PHE A 324 22.19 -5.80 15.01
C PHE A 324 21.94 -6.38 13.61
N ARG A 325 22.42 -7.61 13.37
CA ARG A 325 22.30 -8.32 12.09
C ARG A 325 21.90 -9.78 12.30
N MET A 326 21.59 -10.46 11.20
CA MET A 326 21.40 -11.89 11.20
C MET A 326 22.73 -12.60 11.52
N ASN A 327 22.70 -13.64 12.35
CA ASN A 327 23.88 -14.43 12.77
C ASN A 327 24.95 -13.64 13.55
N THR A 328 24.59 -12.54 14.20
CA THR A 328 25.47 -11.77 15.10
C THR A 328 24.91 -11.73 16.53
N GLU A 329 25.56 -11.02 17.44
CA GLU A 329 25.23 -10.94 18.87
C GLU A 329 23.74 -10.62 19.15
N TYR A 330 23.12 -9.74 18.36
CA TYR A 330 21.71 -9.36 18.53
C TYR A 330 20.76 -10.11 17.56
N HIS A 331 21.10 -11.32 17.13
CA HIS A 331 20.28 -12.10 16.18
C HIS A 331 18.83 -12.28 16.62
N ASN A 332 18.60 -12.72 17.86
CA ASN A 332 17.26 -13.00 18.37
C ASN A 332 16.39 -11.73 18.37
N LEU A 333 16.98 -10.61 18.81
CA LEU A 333 16.34 -9.29 18.80
C LEU A 333 16.08 -8.82 17.37
N TYR A 334 17.04 -9.00 16.46
CA TYR A 334 16.91 -8.66 15.05
C TYR A 334 15.71 -9.37 14.41
N VAL A 335 15.58 -10.68 14.61
CA VAL A 335 14.45 -11.47 14.06
C VAL A 335 13.11 -10.98 14.60
N VAL A 336 13.02 -10.73 15.91
CA VAL A 336 11.78 -10.26 16.55
C VAL A 336 11.38 -8.87 16.05
N ILE A 337 12.33 -7.93 15.99
CA ILE A 337 12.06 -6.55 15.55
C ILE A 337 11.67 -6.49 14.08
N TYR A 338 12.36 -7.23 13.21
CA TYR A 338 11.97 -7.29 11.79
C TYR A 338 10.64 -8.00 11.59
N GLY A 339 10.36 -9.06 12.35
CA GLY A 339 9.04 -9.70 12.36
C GLY A 339 7.93 -8.76 12.81
N ALA A 340 8.20 -7.88 13.78
CA ALA A 340 7.27 -6.83 14.17
C ALA A 340 7.11 -5.75 13.07
N ALA A 341 8.17 -5.40 12.34
CA ALA A 341 8.09 -4.47 11.22
C ALA A 341 7.25 -5.01 10.05
N ASP A 342 7.17 -6.33 9.87
CA ASP A 342 6.34 -6.97 8.84
C ASP A 342 4.83 -6.74 9.08
N TRP A 343 4.42 -6.42 10.31
CA TRP A 343 3.03 -6.05 10.64
C TRP A 343 2.56 -4.82 9.89
N SER A 344 3.47 -3.90 9.62
CA SER A 344 3.18 -2.68 8.88
C SER A 344 2.64 -2.97 7.48
N TYR A 345 3.21 -3.97 6.80
CA TYR A 345 2.75 -4.40 5.48
C TYR A 345 1.46 -5.22 5.57
N THR A 346 1.38 -6.09 6.58
CA THR A 346 0.23 -6.96 6.82
C THR A 346 -1.05 -6.16 7.04
N VAL A 347 -0.98 -5.13 7.88
CA VAL A 347 -2.10 -4.21 8.14
C VAL A 347 -2.53 -3.53 6.83
N ASN A 348 -1.58 -2.99 6.06
CA ASN A 348 -1.90 -2.30 4.81
C ASN A 348 -2.61 -3.23 3.80
N ALA A 349 -2.06 -4.42 3.56
CA ALA A 349 -2.63 -5.41 2.65
C ALA A 349 -4.03 -5.91 3.11
N PHE A 350 -4.23 -6.06 4.42
CA PHE A 350 -5.51 -6.49 4.99
C PHE A 350 -6.61 -5.43 4.84
N PHE A 351 -6.30 -4.17 5.16
CA PHE A 351 -7.32 -3.10 5.17
C PHE A 351 -7.69 -2.58 3.79
N ASN A 352 -6.89 -2.84 2.76
CA ASN A 352 -7.17 -2.41 1.39
C ASN A 352 -8.57 -2.81 0.89
N PHE A 353 -9.01 -4.04 1.19
CA PHE A 353 -10.37 -4.50 0.84
C PHE A 353 -11.47 -3.62 1.47
N PHE A 354 -11.39 -3.34 2.76
CA PHE A 354 -12.36 -2.49 3.45
C PHE A 354 -12.31 -1.04 2.95
N ILE A 355 -11.11 -0.53 2.63
CA ILE A 355 -10.96 0.79 2.03
C ILE A 355 -11.66 0.84 0.67
N TYR A 356 -11.50 -0.19 -0.18
CA TYR A 356 -12.18 -0.26 -1.47
C TYR A 356 -13.70 -0.34 -1.33
N LEU A 357 -14.21 -1.17 -0.41
CA LEU A 357 -15.66 -1.25 -0.15
C LEU A 357 -16.27 0.07 0.32
N ASN A 358 -15.55 0.84 1.15
CA ASN A 358 -16.08 2.08 1.70
C ASN A 358 -15.95 3.26 0.75
N PHE A 359 -14.88 3.33 -0.04
CA PHE A 359 -14.53 4.53 -0.78
C PHE A 359 -14.51 4.38 -2.30
N ASN A 360 -14.47 3.17 -2.86
CA ASN A 360 -14.53 2.94 -4.30
C ASN A 360 -15.95 2.49 -4.71
N SER A 361 -16.73 3.41 -5.27
CA SER A 361 -18.13 3.14 -5.64
C SER A 361 -18.27 2.05 -6.70
N LYS A 362 -17.36 2.01 -7.70
CA LYS A 362 -17.38 0.96 -8.74
C LYS A 362 -17.13 -0.40 -8.11
N PHE A 363 -16.15 -0.48 -7.22
CA PHE A 363 -15.82 -1.68 -6.46
C PHE A 363 -17.01 -2.16 -5.63
N LYS A 364 -17.61 -1.28 -4.84
CA LYS A 364 -18.78 -1.59 -4.00
C LYS A 364 -19.96 -2.12 -4.81
N THR A 365 -20.28 -1.47 -5.93
CA THR A 365 -21.38 -1.92 -6.80
C THR A 365 -21.10 -3.31 -7.38
N CYS A 366 -19.88 -3.57 -7.86
CA CYS A 366 -19.50 -4.88 -8.38
C CYS A 366 -19.51 -5.96 -7.28
N PHE A 367 -18.95 -5.67 -6.10
CA PHE A 367 -19.02 -6.58 -4.94
C PHE A 367 -20.45 -6.96 -4.59
N ASN A 368 -21.35 -5.97 -4.48
CA ASN A 368 -22.75 -6.23 -4.15
C ASN A 368 -23.46 -7.05 -5.24
N SER A 369 -23.12 -6.84 -6.52
CA SER A 369 -23.66 -7.61 -7.63
C SER A 369 -23.20 -9.07 -7.62
N LEU A 370 -21.97 -9.33 -7.17
CA LEU A 370 -21.40 -10.68 -7.14
C LEU A 370 -21.79 -11.46 -5.88
N PHE A 371 -21.89 -10.78 -4.73
CA PHE A 371 -21.98 -11.45 -3.42
C PHE A 371 -23.22 -11.09 -2.59
N ALA A 372 -23.92 -9.99 -2.89
CA ALA A 372 -25.00 -9.48 -2.03
C ALA A 372 -26.41 -9.57 -2.64
N CYS A 373 -26.61 -10.18 -3.82
CA CYS A 373 -27.96 -10.36 -4.36
C CYS A 373 -28.18 -11.67 -5.12
N GLY A 374 -28.91 -12.58 -4.47
CA GLY A 374 -29.82 -13.53 -5.13
C GLY A 374 -31.06 -12.84 -5.70
N LYS A 375 -30.89 -11.78 -6.50
CA LYS A 375 -31.93 -11.26 -7.38
C LYS A 375 -31.35 -11.10 -8.78
N HIS A 376 -31.87 -11.94 -9.66
CA HIS A 376 -31.90 -11.76 -11.11
C HIS A 376 -31.58 -10.32 -11.54
N MET A 377 -30.38 -10.09 -12.05
CA MET A 377 -30.13 -9.02 -13.00
C MET A 377 -29.52 -9.68 -14.22
N GLY A 378 -30.35 -9.78 -15.25
CA GLY A 378 -29.95 -10.28 -16.55
C GLY A 378 -28.75 -9.50 -17.06
N LEU A 379 -27.81 -10.23 -17.64
CA LEU A 379 -26.96 -9.71 -18.69
C LEU A 379 -27.87 -9.15 -19.79
N GLU A 380 -28.20 -7.86 -19.71
CA GLU A 380 -28.67 -7.13 -20.88
C GLU A 380 -27.69 -6.01 -21.21
N LYS A 381 -26.92 -6.27 -22.27
CA LYS A 381 -26.33 -5.31 -23.21
C LYS A 381 -25.40 -4.23 -22.61
N MET A 382 -24.12 -4.59 -22.45
CA MET A 382 -23.05 -3.68 -22.88
C MET A 382 -22.88 -3.81 -24.40
N THR A 383 -23.80 -3.19 -25.12
CA THR A 383 -23.64 -2.82 -26.53
C THR A 383 -23.94 -1.33 -26.61
N VAL A 384 -23.26 -0.65 -27.54
CA VAL A 384 -23.39 0.79 -27.90
C VAL A 384 -22.46 1.67 -27.04
N THR A 385 -21.34 2.21 -27.53
CA THR A 385 -21.09 2.90 -28.80
C THR A 385 -19.64 2.75 -29.31
N SER A 386 -19.47 2.07 -30.45
CA SER A 386 -18.46 2.43 -31.46
C SER A 386 -19.20 3.05 -32.65
N ARG A 387 -19.35 4.38 -32.57
CA ARG A 387 -19.59 5.38 -33.63
C ARG A 387 -18.95 6.63 -33.00
N ASP A 388 -17.90 7.23 -33.54
CA ASP A 388 -17.50 7.42 -34.92
C ASP A 388 -16.03 7.04 -35.20
#